data_AF-A0A8H5XJP0-F1
#
_entry.id   AF-A0A8H5XJP0-F1
#
_cell.length_a   1.000
_cell.length_b   1.000
_cell.length_c   1.000
_cell.angle_alpha   90.00
_cell.angle_beta   90.00
_cell.angle_gamma   90.00
#
_symmetry.space_group_name_H-M   'P 1'
#
loop_
_entity.id
_entity.type
_entity.pdbx_description
1 polymer ?
#
loop_
_entity_poly.entity_id
_entity_poly.type
_entity_poly.pdbx_seq_one_letter_code
_entity_poly.pdbx_strand_id
1 'polypeptide(L)'
;MDRDNARSDASKERLRLIIYSYFEHLNLPLLPPPLPGCSTSVLFKRAENHSNEYGLVYAARANQIELVRYLLDERWTPLNGEVHGYHSNQQIPSRDGYFGVAINHCVQDVDITRFLLEHGADPDLAPFKDGRLQDWGEKATPPMDRTSGLALDLAVEKSPIIVVQMLLEHGAHPQYSRPLHGAVKRLHSHSIPGAQTDWRPLMEMALNHGAEINARTYSSGTALSSAVHHENWEIIEFLIEKGADPFVKRPASKHDSFDSALKFEDQPWQRSKEVKEYLKVLMSGSKLEIGGEALEEARKNPLVRIVEKVKSRDAARVESA
;
A
#
# COMPACT_ATOMS: atom_id res chain seq x y z
N MET A 1 -43.74 -21.54 -16.42
CA MET A 1 -43.28 -20.98 -15.12
C MET A 1 -42.30 -21.99 -14.56
N ASP A 2 -41.02 -21.70 -14.80
CA ASP A 2 -40.01 -22.71 -15.10
C ASP A 2 -39.33 -23.31 -13.87
N ARG A 3 -39.14 -24.63 -13.93
CA ARG A 3 -38.40 -25.45 -12.96
C ARG A 3 -36.91 -25.06 -12.84
N ASP A 4 -36.38 -24.27 -13.79
CA ASP A 4 -35.00 -23.79 -13.78
C ASP A 4 -34.77 -22.64 -12.78
N ASN A 5 -35.80 -21.85 -12.46
CA ASN A 5 -35.70 -20.81 -11.41
C ASN A 5 -35.56 -21.43 -10.01
N ALA A 6 -36.25 -22.55 -9.75
CA ALA A 6 -36.19 -23.22 -8.45
C ALA A 6 -34.83 -23.90 -8.18
N ARG A 7 -34.13 -24.38 -9.23
CA ARG A 7 -32.78 -24.96 -9.13
C ARG A 7 -31.69 -23.90 -8.92
N SER A 8 -31.87 -22.72 -9.51
CA SER A 8 -30.99 -21.55 -9.32
C SER A 8 -31.06 -21.02 -7.88
N ASP A 9 -32.26 -20.90 -7.32
CA ASP A 9 -32.44 -20.39 -5.96
C ASP A 9 -31.95 -21.37 -4.87
N ALA A 10 -32.12 -22.68 -5.06
CA ALA A 10 -31.56 -23.68 -4.15
C ALA A 10 -30.03 -23.67 -4.12
N SER A 11 -29.38 -23.32 -5.24
CA SER A 11 -27.91 -23.24 -5.35
C SER A 11 -27.36 -21.98 -4.68
N LYS A 12 -28.08 -20.86 -4.78
CA LYS A 12 -27.77 -19.60 -4.09
C LYS A 12 -27.93 -19.71 -2.58
N GLU A 13 -28.98 -20.38 -2.11
CA GLU A 13 -29.19 -20.59 -0.67
C GLU A 13 -28.11 -21.49 -0.07
N ARG A 14 -27.58 -22.44 -0.83
CA ARG A 14 -26.46 -23.30 -0.41
C ARG A 14 -25.13 -22.54 -0.27
N LEU A 15 -24.82 -21.65 -1.23
CA LEU A 15 -23.65 -20.77 -1.16
C LEU A 15 -23.77 -19.76 -0.01
N ARG A 16 -24.97 -19.23 0.20
CA ARG A 16 -25.30 -18.34 1.32
C ARG A 16 -25.01 -19.03 2.67
N LEU A 17 -25.46 -20.27 2.85
CA LEU A 17 -25.20 -21.04 4.08
C LEU A 17 -23.72 -21.39 4.27
N ILE A 18 -22.98 -21.66 3.20
CA ILE A 18 -21.53 -21.90 3.26
C ILE A 18 -20.78 -20.63 3.70
N ILE A 19 -21.16 -19.47 3.13
CA ILE A 19 -20.61 -18.16 3.48
C ILE A 19 -20.90 -17.85 4.94
N TYR A 20 -22.15 -18.00 5.40
CA TYR A 20 -22.51 -17.76 6.80
C TYR A 20 -21.76 -18.69 7.77
N SER A 21 -21.56 -19.96 7.42
CA SER A 21 -20.78 -20.90 8.26
C SER A 21 -19.30 -20.53 8.37
N TYR A 22 -18.75 -19.82 7.37
CA TYR A 22 -17.35 -19.37 7.37
C TYR A 22 -17.12 -18.14 8.27
N PHE A 23 -18.17 -17.37 8.55
CA PHE A 23 -18.11 -16.11 9.31
C PHE A 23 -18.55 -16.24 10.78
N GLU A 24 -19.11 -17.37 11.22
CA GLU A 24 -19.51 -17.58 12.63
C GLU A 24 -18.34 -17.63 13.62
N HIS A 25 -17.10 -17.87 13.17
CA HIS A 25 -15.93 -17.99 14.06
C HIS A 25 -15.15 -16.68 14.27
N LEU A 26 -15.52 -15.60 13.57
CA LEU A 26 -14.89 -14.29 13.70
C LEU A 26 -15.92 -13.33 14.29
N ASN A 27 -15.83 -13.07 15.59
CA ASN A 27 -16.63 -12.08 16.34
C ASN A 27 -16.35 -10.62 15.85
N LEU A 28 -16.61 -10.35 14.57
CA LEU A 28 -16.60 -9.03 13.96
C LEU A 28 -18.05 -8.56 13.79
N PRO A 29 -18.37 -7.27 14.02
CA PRO A 29 -19.70 -6.77 13.78
C PRO A 29 -20.04 -6.94 12.29
N LEU A 30 -21.16 -7.64 12.02
CA LEU A 30 -21.77 -7.72 10.69
C LEU A 30 -21.98 -6.28 10.17
N LEU A 31 -21.47 -5.99 8.98
CA LEU A 31 -21.91 -4.81 8.23
C LEU A 31 -23.46 -4.83 8.22
N PRO A 32 -24.12 -3.69 8.50
CA PRO A 32 -25.58 -3.67 8.48
C PRO A 32 -26.05 -4.15 7.10
N PRO A 33 -27.10 -5.00 7.03
CA PRO A 33 -27.68 -5.38 5.76
C PRO A 33 -28.15 -4.11 5.02
N PRO A 34 -28.17 -4.12 3.67
CA PRO A 34 -28.84 -3.05 2.94
C PRO A 34 -30.25 -2.88 3.51
N LEU A 35 -30.64 -1.62 3.79
CA LEU A 35 -31.91 -1.29 4.42
C LEU A 35 -33.07 -2.02 3.72
N PRO A 36 -34.04 -2.55 4.48
CA PRO A 36 -35.10 -3.38 3.93
C PRO A 36 -36.00 -2.57 3.00
N GLY A 37 -36.04 -2.96 1.72
CA GLY A 37 -36.87 -2.32 0.70
C GLY A 37 -36.45 -2.59 -0.75
N CYS A 38 -35.26 -3.12 -1.01
CA CYS A 38 -34.81 -3.41 -2.37
C CYS A 38 -35.38 -4.73 -2.90
N SER A 39 -36.43 -4.66 -3.72
CA SER A 39 -36.77 -5.73 -4.66
C SER A 39 -35.59 -5.94 -5.61
N THR A 40 -34.99 -7.12 -5.58
CA THR A 40 -33.85 -7.57 -6.40
C THR A 40 -34.13 -7.66 -7.91
N SER A 41 -35.18 -7.00 -8.41
CA SER A 41 -35.66 -7.10 -9.79
C SER A 41 -35.57 -5.81 -10.63
N VAL A 42 -35.04 -4.71 -10.09
CA VAL A 42 -34.90 -3.44 -10.85
C VAL A 42 -33.43 -3.12 -11.22
N LEU A 43 -32.45 -3.78 -10.59
CA LEU A 43 -31.02 -3.57 -10.86
C LEU A 43 -30.52 -4.10 -12.22
N PHE A 44 -31.36 -4.78 -13.00
CA PHE A 44 -30.95 -5.40 -14.28
C PHE A 44 -31.77 -4.99 -15.51
N LYS A 45 -32.76 -4.09 -15.39
CA LYS A 45 -33.69 -3.79 -16.50
C LYS A 45 -33.90 -2.31 -16.83
N ARG A 46 -32.89 -1.48 -16.57
CA ARG A 46 -32.89 -0.07 -17.03
C ARG A 46 -31.57 0.36 -17.67
N ALA A 47 -30.90 -0.60 -18.33
CA ALA A 47 -29.63 -0.43 -19.04
C ALA A 47 -29.78 0.08 -20.48
N GLU A 48 -30.84 0.84 -20.81
CA GLU A 48 -31.07 1.33 -22.19
C GLU A 48 -31.15 2.85 -22.36
N ASN A 49 -30.98 3.65 -21.31
CA ASN A 49 -30.85 5.11 -21.49
C ASN A 49 -29.63 5.65 -20.74
N HIS A 50 -28.53 5.69 -21.49
CA HIS A 50 -27.28 6.38 -21.24
C HIS A 50 -27.47 7.72 -20.50
N SER A 51 -27.09 7.81 -19.22
CA SER A 51 -26.54 9.01 -18.54
C SER A 51 -26.64 9.01 -17.00
N ASN A 52 -27.34 8.06 -16.36
CA ASN A 52 -27.46 8.03 -14.89
C ASN A 52 -26.55 7.00 -14.18
N GLU A 53 -25.72 6.28 -14.92
CA GLU A 53 -24.81 5.22 -14.41
C GLU A 53 -23.37 5.72 -14.16
N TYR A 54 -23.15 7.03 -14.08
CA TYR A 54 -21.84 7.59 -13.72
C TYR A 54 -21.65 7.48 -12.20
N GLY A 55 -21.28 6.29 -11.72
CA GLY A 55 -21.06 6.02 -10.30
C GLY A 55 -19.99 6.93 -9.68
N LEU A 56 -20.00 7.08 -8.34
CA LEU A 56 -19.06 7.90 -7.57
C LEU A 56 -17.59 7.66 -7.95
N VAL A 57 -17.22 6.41 -8.29
CA VAL A 57 -15.87 6.06 -8.79
C VAL A 57 -15.54 6.76 -10.12
N TYR A 58 -16.49 6.84 -11.06
CA TYR A 58 -16.28 7.54 -12.32
C TYR A 58 -16.10 9.04 -12.10
N ALA A 59 -16.97 9.65 -11.27
CA ALA A 59 -16.85 11.06 -10.90
C ALA A 59 -15.50 11.36 -10.23
N ALA A 60 -15.07 10.49 -9.32
CA ALA A 60 -13.78 10.58 -8.65
C ALA A 60 -12.59 10.43 -9.61
N ARG A 61 -12.67 9.52 -10.61
CA ARG A 61 -11.64 9.34 -11.65
C ARG A 61 -11.57 10.48 -12.66
N ALA A 62 -12.73 11.02 -13.03
CA ALA A 62 -12.87 12.09 -14.01
C ALA A 62 -12.56 13.48 -13.43
N ASN A 63 -12.12 13.52 -12.17
CA ASN A 63 -11.87 14.72 -11.40
C ASN A 63 -13.06 15.69 -11.36
N GLN A 64 -14.27 15.15 -11.20
CA GLN A 64 -15.49 15.94 -11.17
C GLN A 64 -15.90 16.17 -9.71
N ILE A 65 -15.20 17.06 -9.01
CA ILE A 65 -15.43 17.28 -7.57
C ILE A 65 -16.87 17.66 -7.23
N GLU A 66 -17.48 18.52 -8.04
CA GLU A 66 -18.88 18.92 -7.84
C GLU A 66 -19.85 17.76 -8.04
N LEU A 67 -19.52 16.82 -8.95
CA LEU A 67 -20.29 15.59 -9.12
C LEU A 67 -20.06 14.61 -7.95
N VAL A 68 -18.84 14.52 -7.42
CA VAL A 68 -18.54 13.73 -6.22
C VAL A 68 -19.30 14.27 -5.01
N ARG A 69 -19.28 15.59 -4.82
CA ARG A 69 -20.06 16.29 -3.79
C ARG A 69 -21.54 16.02 -3.94
N TYR A 70 -22.05 16.17 -5.16
CA TYR A 70 -23.44 15.91 -5.49
C TYR A 70 -23.85 14.46 -5.18
N LEU A 71 -23.00 13.47 -5.45
CA LEU A 71 -23.29 12.05 -5.24
C LEU A 71 -23.20 11.59 -3.77
N LEU A 72 -22.50 12.36 -2.93
CA LEU A 72 -22.33 12.08 -1.49
C LEU A 72 -23.23 12.94 -0.60
N ASP A 73 -23.80 14.04 -1.11
CA ASP A 73 -24.73 14.88 -0.34
C ASP A 73 -26.08 14.17 -0.18
N GLU A 74 -26.45 13.85 1.06
CA GLU A 74 -27.71 13.15 1.41
C GLU A 74 -28.97 13.99 1.12
N ARG A 75 -28.83 15.24 0.65
CA ARG A 75 -29.92 16.22 0.53
C ARG A 75 -30.74 16.14 -0.76
N TRP A 76 -30.51 15.17 -1.63
CA TRP A 76 -31.36 14.99 -2.80
C TRP A 76 -32.51 14.01 -2.52
N THR A 77 -33.68 14.57 -2.23
CA THR A 77 -34.95 13.88 -2.49
C THR A 77 -35.22 13.95 -3.99
N PRO A 78 -35.22 12.83 -4.73
CA PRO A 78 -35.69 12.86 -6.10
C PRO A 78 -37.17 13.24 -6.12
N LEU A 79 -37.65 13.67 -7.28
CA LEU A 79 -39.08 13.89 -7.58
C LEU A 79 -39.99 12.67 -7.27
N ASN A 80 -39.43 11.49 -6.99
CA ASN A 80 -40.13 10.26 -6.64
C ASN A 80 -39.93 9.79 -5.17
N GLY A 81 -39.22 10.55 -4.32
CA GLY A 81 -39.15 10.31 -2.86
C GLY A 81 -38.18 9.24 -2.36
N GLU A 82 -37.31 8.67 -3.21
CA GLU A 82 -36.30 7.67 -2.80
C GLU A 82 -34.94 8.32 -2.51
N VAL A 83 -34.48 8.35 -1.26
CA VAL A 83 -33.15 8.91 -0.91
C VAL A 83 -32.04 8.09 -1.59
N HIS A 84 -31.22 8.73 -2.42
CA HIS A 84 -30.11 8.10 -3.15
C HIS A 84 -28.79 8.84 -2.88
N GLY A 85 -28.17 8.59 -1.72
CA GLY A 85 -26.78 8.96 -1.45
C GLY A 85 -25.87 7.75 -1.62
N TYR A 86 -24.72 7.90 -2.28
CA TYR A 86 -23.67 6.87 -2.23
C TYR A 86 -22.95 6.96 -0.88
N HIS A 87 -22.56 5.83 -0.30
CA HIS A 87 -21.66 5.83 0.85
C HIS A 87 -20.20 5.94 0.37
N SER A 88 -19.33 6.70 1.05
CA SER A 88 -17.91 6.89 0.65
C SER A 88 -17.13 5.57 0.51
N ASN A 89 -17.50 4.58 1.32
CA ASN A 89 -16.97 3.19 1.31
C ASN A 89 -17.78 2.21 0.47
N GLN A 90 -18.77 2.68 -0.29
CA GLN A 90 -19.59 1.82 -1.13
C GLN A 90 -18.73 1.25 -2.25
N GLN A 91 -18.80 -0.07 -2.41
CA GLN A 91 -18.25 -0.72 -3.57
C GLN A 91 -19.13 -0.44 -4.77
N ILE A 92 -18.54 0.13 -5.82
CA ILE A 92 -19.28 0.55 -7.01
C ILE A 92 -18.77 -0.22 -8.21
N PRO A 93 -19.66 -0.92 -8.95
CA PRO A 93 -19.28 -1.59 -10.18
C PRO A 93 -18.97 -0.55 -11.27
N SER A 94 -17.81 -0.69 -11.92
CA SER A 94 -17.51 0.00 -13.18
C SER A 94 -17.87 -0.90 -14.36
N ARG A 95 -18.35 -0.31 -15.46
CA ARG A 95 -18.66 -1.00 -16.72
C ARG A 95 -17.45 -1.73 -17.31
N ASP A 96 -16.24 -1.28 -16.98
CA ASP A 96 -14.99 -1.88 -17.43
C ASP A 96 -14.48 -3.00 -16.48
N GLY A 97 -15.32 -3.51 -15.58
CA GLY A 97 -14.98 -4.57 -14.63
C GLY A 97 -14.21 -4.10 -13.40
N TYR A 98 -13.98 -2.79 -13.22
CA TYR A 98 -13.37 -2.26 -12.01
C TYR A 98 -14.41 -2.20 -10.89
N PHE A 99 -14.37 -3.16 -9.99
CA PHE A 99 -15.05 -3.04 -8.71
C PHE A 99 -14.14 -2.31 -7.72
N GLY A 100 -14.67 -1.32 -7.00
CA GLY A 100 -13.92 -0.72 -5.89
C GLY A 100 -14.55 0.50 -5.25
N VAL A 101 -13.78 1.12 -4.37
CA VAL A 101 -14.15 2.31 -3.61
C VAL A 101 -13.47 3.54 -4.18
N ALA A 102 -14.14 4.69 -4.11
CA ALA A 102 -13.73 5.92 -4.78
C ALA A 102 -12.33 6.39 -4.35
N ILE A 103 -11.96 6.21 -3.08
CA ILE A 103 -10.69 6.68 -2.51
C ILE A 103 -9.47 6.13 -3.28
N ASN A 104 -9.49 4.88 -3.73
CA ASN A 104 -8.39 4.25 -4.46
C ASN A 104 -8.18 4.84 -5.88
N HIS A 105 -9.13 5.60 -6.38
CA HIS A 105 -9.13 6.12 -7.74
C HIS A 105 -8.83 7.61 -7.82
N CYS A 106 -9.01 8.35 -6.73
CA CYS A 106 -8.82 9.80 -6.70
C CYS A 106 -7.58 10.23 -5.92
N VAL A 107 -6.72 9.32 -5.44
CA VAL A 107 -5.54 9.70 -4.64
C VAL A 107 -4.61 10.72 -5.31
N GLN A 108 -4.71 10.94 -6.62
CA GLN A 108 -3.93 11.98 -7.33
C GLN A 108 -4.57 13.37 -7.27
N ASP A 109 -5.85 13.45 -6.93
CA ASP A 109 -6.58 14.71 -6.72
C ASP A 109 -6.71 15.00 -5.22
N VAL A 110 -6.16 16.13 -4.80
CA VAL A 110 -6.11 16.53 -3.39
C VAL A 110 -7.50 16.83 -2.85
N ASP A 111 -8.34 17.52 -3.63
CA ASP A 111 -9.61 18.06 -3.16
C ASP A 111 -10.67 16.95 -3.07
N ILE A 112 -10.72 16.06 -4.06
CA ILE A 112 -11.60 14.88 -4.02
C ILE A 112 -11.16 13.94 -2.90
N THR A 113 -9.86 13.68 -2.76
CA THR A 113 -9.36 12.81 -1.68
C THR A 113 -9.72 13.37 -0.31
N ARG A 114 -9.48 14.66 -0.08
CA ARG A 114 -9.87 15.35 1.14
C ARG A 114 -11.37 15.21 1.42
N PHE A 115 -12.19 15.49 0.41
CA PHE A 115 -13.64 15.43 0.55
C PHE A 115 -14.12 14.02 0.93
N LEU A 116 -13.63 12.98 0.25
CA LEU A 116 -13.98 11.60 0.58
C LEU A 116 -13.59 11.22 2.02
N LEU A 117 -12.38 11.59 2.45
CA LEU A 117 -11.89 11.30 3.80
C LEU A 117 -12.70 12.04 4.88
N GLU A 118 -13.06 13.30 4.64
CA GLU A 118 -13.96 14.08 5.51
C GLU A 118 -15.37 13.46 5.59
N HIS A 119 -15.79 12.71 4.56
CA HIS A 119 -17.07 11.99 4.50
C HIS A 119 -16.93 10.50 4.89
N GLY A 120 -15.91 10.16 5.70
CA GLY A 120 -15.79 8.83 6.30
C GLY A 120 -15.28 7.73 5.36
N ALA A 121 -14.60 8.10 4.26
CA ALA A 121 -13.86 7.11 3.48
C ALA A 121 -12.79 6.44 4.35
N ASP A 122 -12.80 5.11 4.35
CA ASP A 122 -11.82 4.25 4.99
C ASP A 122 -10.60 4.16 4.06
N PRO A 123 -9.44 4.73 4.45
CA PRO A 123 -8.28 4.80 3.57
C PRO A 123 -7.58 3.45 3.35
N ASP A 124 -7.85 2.43 4.18
CA ASP A 124 -7.28 1.09 4.00
C ASP A 124 -8.20 0.16 3.20
N LEU A 125 -9.42 0.61 2.92
CA LEU A 125 -10.43 -0.15 2.21
C LEU A 125 -10.10 -0.23 0.71
N ALA A 126 -9.96 -1.45 0.21
CA ALA A 126 -9.74 -1.70 -1.21
C ALA A 126 -10.39 -3.02 -1.67
N PRO A 127 -10.58 -3.21 -2.98
CA PRO A 127 -10.90 -4.53 -3.51
C PRO A 127 -9.79 -5.51 -3.16
N PHE A 128 -10.17 -6.71 -2.71
CA PHE A 128 -9.22 -7.80 -2.52
C PHE A 128 -8.51 -8.11 -3.84
N LYS A 129 -7.17 -8.10 -3.82
CA LYS A 129 -6.33 -8.43 -4.97
C LYS A 129 -5.61 -9.75 -4.70
N ASP A 130 -6.03 -10.83 -5.36
CA ASP A 130 -5.23 -12.05 -5.45
C ASP A 130 -4.22 -11.91 -6.62
N GLY A 131 -2.97 -12.31 -6.38
CA GLY A 131 -1.94 -12.40 -7.42
C GLY A 131 -2.24 -13.49 -8.46
N ARG A 132 -3.17 -14.40 -8.15
CA ARG A 132 -3.91 -15.19 -9.13
C ARG A 132 -5.03 -14.28 -9.60
N LEU A 133 -4.90 -13.67 -10.77
CA LEU A 133 -6.02 -13.09 -11.53
C LEU A 133 -6.98 -14.22 -11.98
N GLN A 134 -7.33 -15.16 -11.09
CA GLN A 134 -8.37 -16.15 -11.30
C GLN A 134 -9.66 -15.37 -11.33
N ASP A 135 -10.04 -14.98 -12.55
CA ASP A 135 -11.39 -14.96 -13.06
C ASP A 135 -12.46 -14.88 -11.96
N TRP A 136 -12.47 -13.78 -11.20
CA TRP A 136 -13.72 -13.21 -10.75
C TRP A 136 -14.38 -12.78 -12.06
N GLY A 137 -14.93 -13.75 -12.80
CA GLY A 137 -15.37 -13.55 -14.18
C GLY A 137 -16.22 -12.30 -14.23
N GLU A 138 -16.18 -11.55 -15.33
CA GLU A 138 -16.61 -10.14 -15.58
C GLU A 138 -17.80 -9.55 -14.76
N LYS A 139 -18.57 -10.38 -14.06
CA LYS A 139 -19.73 -10.10 -13.22
C LYS A 139 -19.51 -10.28 -11.70
N ALA A 140 -18.37 -10.81 -11.23
CA ALA A 140 -18.15 -11.10 -9.82
C ALA A 140 -17.47 -9.93 -9.10
N THR A 141 -18.17 -9.38 -8.11
CA THR A 141 -17.67 -8.34 -7.22
C THR A 141 -16.66 -8.94 -6.23
N PRO A 142 -15.37 -8.55 -6.26
CA PRO A 142 -14.38 -9.06 -5.32
C PRO A 142 -14.73 -8.61 -3.90
N PRO A 143 -14.42 -9.43 -2.87
CA PRO A 143 -14.61 -9.00 -1.49
C PRO A 143 -13.75 -7.76 -1.20
N MET A 144 -14.18 -6.95 -0.24
CA MET A 144 -13.42 -5.79 0.21
C MET A 144 -12.41 -6.20 1.30
N ASP A 145 -11.22 -5.61 1.24
CA ASP A 145 -10.09 -5.82 2.14
C ASP A 145 -9.73 -4.49 2.81
N ARG A 146 -9.83 -4.45 4.15
CA ARG A 146 -9.45 -3.30 5.00
C ARG A 146 -8.01 -3.34 5.46
N THR A 147 -7.23 -4.29 4.96
CA THR A 147 -5.81 -4.49 5.25
C THR A 147 -4.98 -4.41 3.98
N SER A 148 -5.53 -3.83 2.92
CA SER A 148 -4.88 -3.80 1.61
C SER A 148 -3.78 -2.76 1.52
N GLY A 149 -3.90 -1.62 2.23
CA GLY A 149 -2.96 -0.50 2.12
C GLY A 149 -2.87 0.16 0.73
N LEU A 150 -3.79 -0.17 -0.20
CA LEU A 150 -3.69 0.18 -1.62
C LEU A 150 -3.70 1.69 -1.86
N ALA A 151 -4.59 2.43 -1.19
CA ALA A 151 -4.68 3.87 -1.37
C ALA A 151 -3.36 4.55 -0.99
N LEU A 152 -2.76 4.12 0.14
CA LEU A 152 -1.50 4.65 0.62
C LEU A 152 -0.33 4.29 -0.32
N ASP A 153 -0.25 3.06 -0.81
CA ASP A 153 0.76 2.66 -1.80
C ASP A 153 0.66 3.48 -3.10
N LEU A 154 -0.55 3.66 -3.62
CA LEU A 154 -0.80 4.46 -4.82
C LEU A 154 -0.46 5.94 -4.60
N ALA A 155 -0.85 6.50 -3.46
CA ALA A 155 -0.56 7.88 -3.10
C ALA A 155 0.95 8.12 -2.97
N VAL A 156 1.67 7.20 -2.33
CA VAL A 156 3.13 7.26 -2.18
C VAL A 156 3.83 7.07 -3.53
N GLU A 157 3.26 6.38 -4.51
CA GLU A 157 3.90 6.27 -5.83
C GLU A 157 3.59 7.44 -6.78
N LYS A 158 2.38 8.03 -6.70
CA LYS A 158 1.82 8.87 -7.78
C LYS A 158 1.34 10.26 -7.37
N SER A 159 1.22 10.54 -6.07
CA SER A 159 0.52 11.74 -5.59
C SER A 159 1.43 12.73 -4.88
N PRO A 160 1.05 14.01 -4.79
CA PRO A 160 1.75 14.97 -3.93
C PRO A 160 1.80 14.48 -2.46
N ILE A 161 2.84 14.87 -1.71
CA ILE A 161 3.05 14.43 -0.32
C ILE A 161 1.85 14.74 0.59
N ILE A 162 1.10 15.82 0.31
CA ILE A 162 -0.10 16.19 1.07
C ILE A 162 -1.18 15.12 1.03
N VAL A 163 -1.30 14.33 -0.05
CA VAL A 163 -2.27 13.23 -0.10
C VAL A 163 -1.85 12.08 0.80
N VAL A 164 -0.56 11.77 0.83
CA VAL A 164 -0.01 10.77 1.76
C VAL A 164 -0.28 11.20 3.21
N GLN A 165 -0.04 12.48 3.51
CA GLN A 165 -0.33 13.06 4.83
C GLN A 165 -1.80 12.90 5.21
N MET A 166 -2.73 13.31 4.33
CA MET A 166 -4.17 13.19 4.60
C MET A 166 -4.61 11.75 4.86
N LEU A 167 -4.12 10.78 4.08
CA LEU A 167 -4.46 9.37 4.29
C LEU A 167 -4.00 8.90 5.68
N LEU A 168 -2.77 9.23 6.06
CA LEU A 168 -2.20 8.87 7.36
C LEU A 168 -2.93 9.55 8.54
N GLU A 169 -3.30 10.82 8.40
CA GLU A 169 -4.07 11.57 9.40
C GLU A 169 -5.50 11.03 9.57
N HIS A 170 -6.09 10.49 8.50
CA HIS A 170 -7.41 9.85 8.52
C HIS A 170 -7.37 8.34 8.82
N GLY A 171 -6.24 7.84 9.34
CA GLY A 171 -6.16 6.48 9.91
C GLY A 171 -5.70 5.39 8.95
N ALA A 172 -5.07 5.73 7.82
CA ALA A 172 -4.41 4.73 6.98
C ALA A 172 -3.27 4.06 7.76
N HIS A 173 -3.22 2.74 7.75
CA HIS A 173 -2.23 1.97 8.49
C HIS A 173 -1.01 1.63 7.62
N PRO A 174 0.18 2.19 7.90
CA PRO A 174 1.37 1.93 7.09
C PRO A 174 1.81 0.46 7.06
N GLN A 175 1.44 -0.35 8.07
CA GLN A 175 1.80 -1.78 8.10
C GLN A 175 1.19 -2.59 6.95
N TYR A 176 0.03 -2.16 6.44
CA TYR A 176 -0.68 -2.81 5.33
C TYR A 176 -0.09 -2.47 3.97
N SER A 177 0.70 -1.39 3.90
CA SER A 177 1.31 -0.86 2.69
C SER A 177 2.83 -1.00 2.73
N ARG A 178 3.52 -0.52 1.69
CA ARG A 178 4.99 -0.50 1.59
C ARG A 178 5.46 0.91 1.23
N PRO A 179 5.19 1.92 2.08
CA PRO A 179 5.45 3.32 1.75
C PRO A 179 6.93 3.61 1.54
N LEU A 180 7.82 2.94 2.28
CA LEU A 180 9.27 3.10 2.09
C LEU A 180 9.74 2.57 0.73
N HIS A 181 9.19 1.44 0.26
CA HIS A 181 9.47 0.94 -1.09
C HIS A 181 8.90 1.86 -2.15
N GLY A 182 7.68 2.36 -1.94
CA GLY A 182 7.03 3.33 -2.81
C GLY A 182 7.85 4.62 -2.95
N ALA A 183 8.43 5.13 -1.85
CA ALA A 183 9.30 6.29 -1.85
C ALA A 183 10.56 6.09 -2.71
N VAL A 184 11.22 4.93 -2.59
CA VAL A 184 12.37 4.57 -3.41
C VAL A 184 11.96 4.45 -4.89
N LYS A 185 10.83 3.82 -5.18
CA LYS A 185 10.30 3.67 -6.55
C LYS A 185 9.95 5.02 -7.17
N ARG A 186 9.32 5.90 -6.39
CA ARG A 186 8.90 7.25 -6.80
C ARG A 186 10.05 8.04 -7.41
N LEU A 187 11.26 7.97 -6.83
CA LEU A 187 12.41 8.72 -7.33
C LEU A 187 12.85 8.32 -8.74
N HIS A 188 12.51 7.11 -9.18
CA HIS A 188 12.85 6.60 -10.51
C HIS A 188 11.71 6.82 -11.52
N SER A 189 10.49 6.90 -11.02
CA SER A 189 9.33 7.26 -11.83
C SER A 189 9.33 8.76 -12.09
N HIS A 190 9.62 9.19 -13.31
CA HIS A 190 9.73 10.60 -13.72
C HIS A 190 8.38 11.37 -13.71
N SER A 191 7.40 10.88 -12.96
CA SER A 191 6.00 11.27 -13.10
C SER A 191 5.54 12.33 -12.10
N ILE A 192 6.32 12.67 -11.06
CA ILE A 192 5.89 13.62 -10.02
C ILE A 192 6.91 14.74 -9.83
N PRO A 193 6.50 16.02 -10.01
CA PRO A 193 7.29 17.17 -9.60
C PRO A 193 7.64 17.12 -8.10
N GLY A 194 8.87 17.48 -7.74
CA GLY A 194 9.29 17.51 -6.32
C GLY A 194 9.64 16.16 -5.70
N ALA A 195 9.57 15.04 -6.43
CA ALA A 195 9.94 13.72 -5.90
C ALA A 195 11.34 13.71 -5.25
N GLN A 196 12.32 14.37 -5.87
CA GLN A 196 13.70 14.46 -5.39
C GLN A 196 13.87 15.30 -4.11
N THR A 197 12.95 16.22 -3.82
CA THR A 197 12.96 17.03 -2.58
C THR A 197 12.14 16.38 -1.48
N ASP A 198 11.07 15.69 -1.85
CA ASP A 198 10.03 15.24 -0.92
C ASP A 198 10.27 13.84 -0.38
N TRP A 199 11.20 13.07 -0.94
CA TRP A 199 11.44 11.68 -0.51
C TRP A 199 11.77 11.58 0.99
N ARG A 200 12.61 12.50 1.52
CA ARG A 200 13.03 12.47 2.92
C ARG A 200 11.85 12.81 3.85
N PRO A 201 11.15 13.95 3.68
CA PRO A 201 9.93 14.23 4.45
C PRO A 201 8.89 13.11 4.37
N LEU A 202 8.70 12.51 3.19
CA LEU A 202 7.73 11.43 2.99
C LEU A 202 8.11 10.18 3.79
N MET A 203 9.38 9.76 3.73
CA MET A 203 9.85 8.60 4.49
C MET A 203 9.81 8.86 6.00
N GLU A 204 10.17 10.05 6.46
CA GLU A 204 10.06 10.43 7.87
C GLU A 204 8.61 10.40 8.35
N MET A 205 7.69 10.96 7.57
CA MET A 205 6.26 10.90 7.87
C MET A 205 5.76 9.46 7.95
N ALA A 206 6.08 8.62 6.97
CA ALA A 206 5.68 7.21 6.99
C ALA A 206 6.21 6.48 8.24
N LEU A 207 7.48 6.69 8.62
CA LEU A 207 8.08 6.09 9.81
C LEU A 207 7.41 6.59 11.10
N ASN A 208 7.11 7.89 11.19
CA ASN A 208 6.43 8.48 12.35
C ASN A 208 5.02 7.93 12.55
N HIS A 209 4.34 7.52 11.46
CA HIS A 209 3.04 6.84 11.51
C HIS A 209 3.15 5.32 11.66
N GLY A 210 4.34 4.77 11.94
CA GLY A 210 4.52 3.35 12.26
C GLY A 210 4.87 2.45 11.07
N ALA A 211 5.34 3.00 9.95
CA ALA A 211 5.87 2.17 8.87
C ALA A 211 7.07 1.34 9.35
N GLU A 212 7.05 0.04 9.05
CA GLU A 212 8.14 -0.86 9.42
C GLU A 212 9.39 -0.62 8.54
N ILE A 213 10.50 -0.18 9.15
CA ILE A 213 11.77 0.10 8.46
C ILE A 213 12.31 -1.12 7.68
N ASN A 214 12.08 -2.32 8.22
CA ASN A 214 12.51 -3.60 7.67
C ASN A 214 11.37 -4.39 7.00
N ALA A 215 10.26 -3.73 6.65
CA ALA A 215 9.19 -4.33 5.89
C ALA A 215 9.75 -5.00 4.63
N ARG A 216 9.19 -6.16 4.27
CA ARG A 216 9.64 -6.92 3.10
C ARG A 216 8.54 -7.10 2.07
N THR A 217 8.93 -7.06 0.81
CA THR A 217 8.15 -7.54 -0.32
C THR A 217 8.75 -8.85 -0.83
N TYR A 218 7.95 -9.63 -1.57
CA TYR A 218 8.42 -10.90 -2.13
C TYR A 218 9.57 -10.70 -3.14
N SER A 219 9.45 -9.67 -4.01
CA SER A 219 10.37 -9.42 -5.12
C SER A 219 11.56 -8.52 -4.76
N SER A 220 11.31 -7.40 -4.06
CA SER A 220 12.33 -6.36 -3.85
C SER A 220 13.03 -6.42 -2.48
N GLY A 221 12.55 -7.24 -1.53
CA GLY A 221 13.15 -7.30 -0.19
C GLY A 221 12.75 -6.13 0.66
N THR A 222 13.72 -5.53 1.36
CA THR A 222 13.51 -4.30 2.15
C THR A 222 13.63 -3.04 1.28
N ALA A 223 13.18 -1.91 1.82
CA ALA A 223 13.39 -0.62 1.19
C ALA A 223 14.89 -0.33 0.97
N LEU A 224 15.73 -0.77 1.91
CA LEU A 224 17.20 -0.68 1.79
C LEU A 224 17.73 -1.52 0.63
N SER A 225 17.28 -2.75 0.46
CA SER A 225 17.68 -3.59 -0.70
C SER A 225 17.28 -2.92 -2.02
N SER A 226 16.13 -2.26 -2.06
CA SER A 226 15.67 -1.51 -3.23
C SER A 226 16.54 -0.28 -3.48
N ALA A 227 16.90 0.49 -2.45
CA ALA A 227 17.75 1.66 -2.58
C ALA A 227 19.16 1.31 -3.06
N VAL A 228 19.71 0.19 -2.56
CA VAL A 228 20.98 -0.39 -3.00
C VAL A 228 20.95 -0.80 -4.46
N HIS A 229 19.87 -1.46 -4.90
CA HIS A 229 19.73 -1.89 -6.29
C HIS A 229 19.80 -0.72 -7.29
N HIS A 230 19.32 0.44 -6.87
CA HIS A 230 19.30 1.68 -7.65
C HIS A 230 20.44 2.64 -7.32
N GLU A 231 21.38 2.25 -6.46
CA GLU A 231 22.56 3.04 -6.08
C GLU A 231 22.22 4.44 -5.51
N ASN A 232 21.07 4.56 -4.83
CA ASN A 232 20.65 5.82 -4.21
C ASN A 232 21.30 5.99 -2.84
N TRP A 233 22.53 6.53 -2.83
CA TRP A 233 23.37 6.68 -1.63
C TRP A 233 22.73 7.52 -0.52
N GLU A 234 21.94 8.53 -0.87
CA GLU A 234 21.30 9.44 0.09
C GLU A 234 20.16 8.74 0.85
N ILE A 235 19.35 7.94 0.14
CA ILE A 235 18.33 7.09 0.77
C ILE A 235 18.99 5.99 1.60
N ILE A 236 20.07 5.37 1.10
CA ILE A 236 20.79 4.33 1.81
C ILE A 236 21.30 4.86 3.15
N GLU A 237 21.98 6.02 3.15
CA GLU A 237 22.45 6.65 4.39
C GLU A 237 21.27 6.95 5.34
N PHE A 238 20.18 7.53 4.83
CA PHE A 238 18.98 7.80 5.63
C PHE A 238 18.35 6.54 6.25
N LEU A 239 18.19 5.46 5.49
CA LEU A 239 17.61 4.22 5.98
C LEU A 239 18.47 3.59 7.08
N ILE A 240 19.80 3.62 6.92
CA ILE A 240 20.74 3.15 7.95
C ILE A 240 20.68 4.05 9.19
N GLU A 241 20.61 5.37 9.03
CA GLU A 241 20.39 6.33 10.13
C GLU A 241 19.10 6.04 10.92
N LYS A 242 18.04 5.56 10.23
CA LYS A 242 16.76 5.17 10.85
C LYS A 242 16.73 3.72 11.36
N GLY A 243 17.85 2.99 11.33
CA GLY A 243 17.97 1.64 11.88
C GLY A 243 17.56 0.51 10.93
N ALA A 244 17.61 0.72 9.63
CA ALA A 244 17.41 -0.35 8.65
C ALA A 244 18.48 -1.44 8.81
N ASP A 245 18.03 -2.70 8.77
CA ASP A 245 18.91 -3.87 8.85
C ASP A 245 19.35 -4.29 7.43
N PRO A 246 20.64 -4.16 7.09
CA PRO A 246 21.18 -4.54 5.78
C PRO A 246 21.26 -6.05 5.56
N PHE A 247 21.06 -6.89 6.59
CA PHE A 247 21.12 -8.35 6.52
C PHE A 247 19.76 -9.02 6.27
N VAL A 248 18.69 -8.23 6.13
CA VAL A 248 17.37 -8.78 5.82
C VAL A 248 17.37 -9.36 4.40
N LYS A 249 17.19 -10.67 4.32
CA LYS A 249 17.22 -11.40 3.05
C LYS A 249 15.93 -11.23 2.26
N ARG A 250 16.10 -11.09 0.95
CA ARG A 250 15.01 -11.18 -0.04
C ARG A 250 14.44 -12.60 -0.08
N PRO A 251 13.11 -12.78 0.00
CA PRO A 251 12.51 -14.11 -0.12
C PRO A 251 12.83 -14.80 -1.45
N ALA A 252 12.77 -14.06 -2.57
CA ALA A 252 12.96 -14.62 -3.91
C ALA A 252 14.40 -15.07 -4.22
N SER A 253 15.41 -14.29 -3.80
CA SER A 253 16.82 -14.55 -4.16
C SER A 253 17.71 -14.98 -2.99
N LYS A 254 17.22 -14.90 -1.75
CA LYS A 254 17.98 -15.11 -0.50
C LYS A 254 19.18 -14.18 -0.29
N HIS A 255 19.41 -13.20 -1.18
CA HIS A 255 20.41 -12.15 -1.01
C HIS A 255 19.89 -11.04 -0.10
N ASP A 256 20.77 -10.53 0.76
CA ASP A 256 20.54 -9.33 1.56
C ASP A 256 21.07 -8.06 0.85
N SER A 257 20.95 -6.90 1.49
CA SER A 257 21.38 -5.62 0.91
C SER A 257 22.91 -5.56 0.78
N PHE A 258 23.65 -6.20 1.69
CA PHE A 258 25.11 -6.29 1.63
C PHE A 258 25.60 -7.13 0.46
N ASP A 259 25.02 -8.31 0.27
CA ASP A 259 25.32 -9.20 -0.84
C ASP A 259 25.01 -8.49 -2.18
N SER A 260 24.00 -7.61 -2.20
CA SER A 260 23.52 -6.92 -3.39
C SER A 260 24.24 -5.58 -3.67
N ALA A 261 25.12 -5.11 -2.78
CA ALA A 261 25.75 -3.79 -2.86
C ALA A 261 26.67 -3.59 -4.07
N LEU A 262 27.17 -4.68 -4.67
CA LEU A 262 27.92 -4.69 -5.92
C LEU A 262 27.52 -5.91 -6.77
N LYS A 263 27.11 -5.66 -8.02
CA LYS A 263 26.50 -6.66 -8.92
C LYS A 263 27.46 -7.68 -9.54
N PHE A 264 28.75 -7.71 -9.18
CA PHE A 264 29.72 -8.59 -9.85
C PHE A 264 29.86 -9.94 -9.15
N GLU A 265 29.96 -11.00 -9.96
CA GLU A 265 30.42 -12.30 -9.51
C GLU A 265 31.82 -12.17 -8.91
N ASP A 266 32.00 -12.79 -7.76
CA ASP A 266 33.24 -12.82 -6.99
C ASP A 266 33.59 -11.57 -6.15
N GLN A 267 32.70 -11.20 -5.23
CA GLN A 267 33.04 -10.19 -4.23
C GLN A 267 33.91 -10.77 -3.11
N PRO A 268 35.05 -10.13 -2.77
CA PRO A 268 35.92 -10.56 -1.69
C PRO A 268 35.15 -10.85 -0.37
N TRP A 269 34.32 -9.91 0.08
CA TRP A 269 33.56 -10.02 1.34
C TRP A 269 32.44 -11.07 1.36
N GLN A 270 32.08 -11.66 0.21
CA GLN A 270 31.09 -12.74 0.18
C GLN A 270 31.68 -14.09 0.60
N ARG A 271 33.01 -14.27 0.49
CA ARG A 271 33.72 -15.52 0.80
C ARG A 271 34.05 -15.67 2.28
N SER A 272 34.44 -14.57 2.93
CA SER A 272 34.90 -14.58 4.32
C SER A 272 33.72 -14.57 5.30
N LYS A 273 33.68 -15.57 6.20
CA LYS A 273 32.72 -15.57 7.33
C LYS A 273 33.06 -14.49 8.34
N GLU A 274 34.35 -14.18 8.46
CA GLU A 274 34.92 -13.17 9.34
C GLU A 274 34.41 -11.78 8.96
N VAL A 275 34.30 -11.47 7.66
CA VAL A 275 33.68 -10.22 7.19
C VAL A 275 32.20 -10.14 7.57
N LYS A 276 31.42 -11.22 7.41
CA LYS A 276 30.00 -11.21 7.81
C LYS A 276 29.83 -10.99 9.32
N GLU A 277 30.73 -11.56 10.12
CA GLU A 277 30.71 -11.39 11.58
C GLU A 277 31.13 -9.97 11.99
N TYR A 278 32.16 -9.39 11.36
CA TYR A 278 32.53 -7.98 11.52
C TYR A 278 31.33 -7.06 11.33
N LEU A 279 30.59 -7.27 10.25
CA LEU A 279 29.50 -6.38 9.87
C LEU A 279 28.29 -6.48 10.81
N LYS A 280 27.98 -7.68 11.29
CA LYS A 280 26.96 -7.83 12.35
C LYS A 280 27.37 -7.07 13.60
N VAL A 281 28.66 -7.15 13.94
CA VAL A 281 29.18 -6.48 15.13
C VAL A 281 29.14 -4.97 14.96
N LEU A 282 29.54 -4.46 13.79
CA LEU A 282 29.44 -3.05 13.44
C LEU A 282 28.01 -2.52 13.58
N MET A 283 27.00 -3.31 13.19
CA MET A 283 25.60 -2.95 13.38
C MET A 283 25.16 -3.00 14.86
N SER A 284 25.60 -4.01 15.60
CA SER A 284 25.29 -4.21 17.03
C SER A 284 25.97 -3.20 17.98
N GLY A 285 27.00 -2.48 17.50
CA GLY A 285 27.78 -1.54 18.32
C GLY A 285 28.77 -2.21 19.29
N SER A 286 28.96 -3.54 19.19
CA SER A 286 29.96 -4.24 20.00
C SER A 286 31.36 -3.94 19.49
N LYS A 287 32.35 -3.82 20.39
CA LYS A 287 33.75 -3.65 20.02
C LYS A 287 34.30 -5.03 19.63
N LEU A 288 34.62 -5.26 18.35
CA LEU A 288 35.30 -6.48 17.94
C LEU A 288 36.78 -6.24 17.64
N GLU A 289 37.61 -7.15 18.14
CA GLU A 289 39.03 -7.27 17.78
C GLU A 289 39.15 -8.17 16.55
N ILE A 290 38.90 -7.62 15.36
CA ILE A 290 39.04 -8.39 14.10
C ILE A 290 40.37 -8.08 13.46
N GLY A 291 40.97 -9.12 12.86
CA GLY A 291 42.21 -8.99 12.09
C GLY A 291 42.09 -8.03 10.91
N GLY A 292 43.18 -7.32 10.61
CA GLY A 292 43.20 -6.24 9.62
C GLY A 292 42.73 -6.65 8.22
N GLU A 293 42.96 -7.89 7.78
CA GLU A 293 42.61 -8.33 6.42
C GLU A 293 41.08 -8.39 6.18
N ALA A 294 40.31 -8.95 7.12
CA ALA A 294 38.85 -8.98 7.02
C ALA A 294 38.24 -7.56 7.11
N LEU A 295 38.87 -6.67 7.88
CA LEU A 295 38.47 -5.26 7.94
C LEU A 295 38.66 -4.57 6.58
N GLU A 296 39.82 -4.74 5.95
CA GLU A 296 40.11 -4.16 4.64
C GLU A 296 39.19 -4.72 3.55
N GLU A 297 38.88 -6.01 3.61
CA GLU A 297 37.95 -6.66 2.68
C GLU A 297 36.52 -6.14 2.84
N ALA A 298 36.05 -5.96 4.08
CA ALA A 298 34.74 -5.40 4.39
C ALA A 298 34.60 -3.94 3.91
N ARG A 299 35.64 -3.12 4.10
CA ARG A 299 35.65 -1.70 3.70
C ARG A 299 35.49 -1.47 2.19
N LYS A 300 35.74 -2.50 1.36
CA LYS A 300 35.46 -2.45 -0.09
C LYS A 300 33.97 -2.37 -0.40
N ASN A 301 33.10 -2.82 0.50
CA ASN A 301 31.66 -2.73 0.32
C ASN A 301 31.17 -1.31 0.66
N PRO A 302 30.47 -0.62 -0.26
CA PRO A 302 30.07 0.77 -0.05
C PRO A 302 29.11 0.97 1.13
N LEU A 303 28.27 -0.03 1.44
CA LEU A 303 27.38 0.03 2.61
C LEU A 303 28.16 0.06 3.92
N VAL A 304 29.31 -0.61 3.99
CA VAL A 304 30.14 -0.66 5.20
C VAL A 304 30.67 0.72 5.52
N ARG A 305 31.14 1.44 4.49
CA ARG A 305 31.62 2.82 4.61
C ARG A 305 30.50 3.76 5.09
N ILE A 306 29.27 3.57 4.61
CA ILE A 306 28.12 4.35 5.05
C ILE A 306 27.77 4.04 6.51
N VAL A 307 27.72 2.76 6.89
CA VAL A 307 27.46 2.35 8.28
C VAL A 307 28.51 2.92 9.22
N GLU A 308 29.80 2.83 8.89
CA GLU A 308 30.88 3.43 9.70
C GLU A 308 30.72 4.96 9.83
N LYS A 309 30.37 5.63 8.73
CA LYS A 309 30.10 7.07 8.74
C LYS A 309 28.91 7.43 9.64
N VAL A 310 27.81 6.68 9.57
CA VAL A 310 26.63 6.91 10.42
C VAL A 310 26.98 6.67 11.90
N LYS A 311 27.63 5.55 12.22
CA LYS A 311 28.02 5.21 13.60
C LYS A 311 29.00 6.22 14.22
N SER A 312 29.96 6.72 13.44
CA SER A 312 30.88 7.76 13.93
C SER A 312 30.19 9.09 14.23
N ARG A 313 29.16 9.46 13.44
CA ARG A 313 28.31 10.63 13.71
C ARG A 313 27.45 10.43 14.96
N ASP A 314 26.91 9.23 15.17
CA ASP A 314 26.14 8.90 16.37
C ASP A 314 27.02 8.96 17.63
N ALA A 315 28.24 8.42 17.58
CA ALA A 315 29.21 8.52 18.67
C ALA A 315 29.53 9.98 19.03
N ALA A 316 29.79 10.83 18.03
CA ALA A 316 30.05 12.26 18.24
C ALA A 316 28.83 13.01 18.81
N ARG A 317 27.61 12.60 18.47
CA ARG A 317 26.37 13.16 19.05
C ARG A 317 26.19 12.78 20.52
N VAL A 318 26.53 11.55 20.89
CA VAL A 318 26.48 11.09 22.28
C VAL A 318 27.53 11.80 23.15
N GLU A 319 28.72 12.09 22.60
CA GLU A 319 29.76 12.82 23.33
C GLU A 319 29.46 14.32 23.49
N SER A 320 28.51 14.88 22.73
CA SER A 320 28.14 16.30 22.76
C SER A 320 26.81 16.61 23.45
N ALA A 321 26.10 15.60 23.96
CA ALA A 321 24.84 15.70 24.70
C ALA A 321 25.06 15.51 26.21
#